data_AF-A0A3N4MCE8-F1
#
_entry.id   AF-A0A3N4MCE8-F1
#
_cell.length_a   1.000
_cell.length_b   1.000
_cell.length_c   1.000
_cell.angle_alpha   90.00
_cell.angle_beta   90.00
_cell.angle_gamma   90.00
#
_symmetry.space_group_name_H-M   'P 1'
#
loop_
_entity.id
_entity.type
_entity.pdbx_description
1 polymer ?
#
loop_
_entity_poly.entity_id
_entity_poly.type
_entity_poly.pdbx_seq_one_letter_code
_entity_poly.pdbx_strand_id
1 'polypeptide(L)'
;MNTEKDELLELWKSYDDRLERSLRLNEQVLEKLETLRVTTSFDRVVRLKTGAVVFGMFWNAFLVFLIYHTWREPFFTISAGLSFMINIYAMIEYVRQITMIRSLDFSAPVTETQALLNKLLISVIQVMRVIPLSLPLYTTFYIKLYMIGNAGTAYWIIQTLVTAGAVALSAWLYKYISIENRNSRIVNVLIRDDGGRSIAKAEQFLEEITAFRKEEK
;
A
#
# COMPACT_ATOMS: atom_id res chain seq x y z
N MET A 1 -27.20 -37.61 53.41
CA MET A 1 -25.93 -36.86 53.46
C MET A 1 -25.11 -36.92 52.17
N ASN A 2 -25.49 -37.69 51.14
CA ASN A 2 -24.87 -37.63 49.80
C ASN A 2 -25.48 -36.55 48.89
N THR A 3 -26.76 -36.24 49.06
CA THR A 3 -27.56 -35.37 48.18
C THR A 3 -27.06 -33.92 48.10
N GLU A 4 -26.67 -33.29 49.22
CA GLU A 4 -26.11 -31.93 49.21
C GLU A 4 -24.79 -31.82 48.44
N LYS A 5 -23.96 -32.89 48.50
CA LYS A 5 -22.65 -32.91 47.86
C LYS A 5 -22.79 -33.07 46.36
N ASP A 6 -23.75 -33.89 45.93
CA ASP A 6 -24.10 -34.10 44.53
C ASP A 6 -24.73 -32.83 43.93
N GLU A 7 -25.62 -32.14 44.67
CA GLU A 7 -26.19 -30.84 44.25
C GLU A 7 -25.12 -29.75 44.11
N LEU A 8 -24.16 -29.66 45.03
CA LEU A 8 -23.05 -28.70 44.93
C LEU A 8 -22.15 -28.98 43.73
N LEU A 9 -21.86 -30.26 43.44
CA LEU A 9 -21.10 -30.69 42.27
C LEU A 9 -21.82 -30.34 40.95
N GLU A 10 -23.13 -30.53 40.91
CA GLU A 10 -23.96 -30.21 39.74
C GLU A 10 -24.05 -28.68 39.52
N LEU A 11 -24.19 -27.91 40.61
CA LEU A 11 -24.15 -26.45 40.56
C LEU A 11 -22.80 -25.96 40.04
N TRP A 12 -21.70 -26.52 40.55
CA TRP A 12 -20.33 -26.15 40.17
C TRP A 12 -20.08 -26.43 38.68
N LYS A 13 -20.45 -27.62 38.18
CA LYS A 13 -20.40 -27.95 36.75
C LYS A 13 -21.24 -26.99 35.91
N SER A 14 -22.44 -26.63 36.36
CA SER A 14 -23.30 -25.69 35.62
C SER A 14 -22.71 -24.28 35.53
N TYR A 15 -21.99 -23.84 36.57
CA TYR A 15 -21.28 -22.56 36.58
C TYR A 15 -20.03 -22.61 35.69
N ASP A 16 -19.28 -23.72 35.72
CA ASP A 16 -18.11 -23.92 34.88
C ASP A 16 -18.50 -23.93 33.39
N ASP A 17 -19.56 -24.67 33.02
CA ASP A 17 -20.12 -24.67 31.67
C ASP A 17 -20.59 -23.27 31.21
N ARG A 18 -21.19 -22.49 32.11
CA ARG A 18 -21.62 -21.12 31.81
C ARG A 18 -20.43 -20.18 31.63
N LEU A 19 -19.41 -20.34 32.47
CA LEU A 19 -18.18 -19.56 32.41
C LEU A 19 -17.45 -19.86 31.10
N GLU A 20 -17.30 -21.13 30.76
CA GLU A 20 -16.64 -21.58 29.54
C GLU A 20 -17.39 -21.13 28.28
N ARG A 21 -18.73 -21.20 28.27
CA ARG A 21 -19.55 -20.61 27.18
C ARG A 21 -19.36 -19.10 27.08
N SER A 22 -19.32 -18.39 28.21
CA SER A 22 -19.12 -16.94 28.20
C SER A 22 -17.74 -16.55 27.68
N LEU A 23 -16.71 -17.30 28.05
CA LEU A 23 -15.34 -17.15 27.56
C LEU A 23 -15.26 -17.35 26.05
N ARG A 24 -15.77 -18.49 25.54
CA ARG A 24 -15.78 -18.77 24.09
C ARG A 24 -16.58 -17.74 23.29
N LEU A 25 -17.71 -17.27 23.82
CA LEU A 25 -18.49 -16.19 23.19
C LEU A 25 -17.71 -14.87 23.15
N ASN A 26 -17.07 -14.50 24.26
CA ASN A 26 -16.27 -13.28 24.33
C ASN A 26 -15.08 -13.32 23.37
N GLU A 27 -14.41 -14.47 23.25
CA GLU A 27 -13.32 -14.70 22.31
C GLU A 27 -13.78 -14.54 20.86
N GLN A 28 -14.88 -15.20 20.47
CA GLN A 28 -15.45 -15.06 19.13
C GLN A 28 -15.88 -13.62 18.81
N VAL A 29 -16.37 -12.89 19.80
CA VAL A 29 -16.74 -11.47 19.65
C VAL A 29 -15.49 -10.60 19.49
N LEU A 30 -14.43 -10.86 20.26
CA LEU A 30 -13.14 -10.18 20.15
C LEU A 30 -12.49 -10.42 18.79
N GLU A 31 -12.44 -11.67 18.32
CA GLU A 31 -11.89 -12.03 17.00
C GLU A 31 -12.66 -11.31 15.88
N LYS A 32 -13.99 -11.28 15.95
CA LYS A 32 -14.84 -10.54 14.99
C LYS A 32 -14.60 -9.04 15.05
N LEU A 33 -14.51 -8.46 16.24
CA LEU A 33 -14.29 -7.02 16.41
C LEU A 33 -12.94 -6.58 15.84
N GLU A 34 -11.87 -7.31 16.14
CA GLU A 34 -10.54 -6.99 15.61
C GLU A 34 -10.47 -7.25 14.10
N THR A 35 -11.10 -8.32 13.59
CA THR A 35 -11.24 -8.55 12.14
C THR A 35 -11.96 -7.38 11.45
N LEU A 36 -13.05 -6.89 12.03
CA LEU A 36 -13.77 -5.71 11.53
C LEU A 36 -12.90 -4.44 11.58
N ARG A 37 -12.10 -4.28 12.62
CA ARG A 37 -11.18 -3.14 12.75
C ARG A 37 -10.07 -3.16 11.71
N VAL A 38 -9.52 -4.33 11.41
CA VAL A 38 -8.49 -4.51 10.37
C VAL A 38 -9.08 -4.26 8.99
N THR A 39 -10.22 -4.87 8.65
CA THR A 39 -10.90 -4.69 7.36
C THR A 39 -11.31 -3.23 7.11
N THR A 40 -11.90 -2.55 8.11
CA THR A 40 -12.23 -1.12 7.99
C THR A 40 -11.00 -0.22 7.83
N SER A 41 -9.85 -0.62 8.39
CA SER A 41 -8.59 0.09 8.15
C SER A 41 -8.14 -0.01 6.69
N PHE A 42 -8.40 -1.14 6.04
CA PHE A 42 -8.13 -1.35 4.62
C PHE A 42 -9.14 -0.64 3.72
N ASP A 43 -10.40 -0.50 4.11
CA ASP A 43 -11.41 0.25 3.34
C ASP A 43 -11.01 1.71 3.10
N ARG A 44 -10.33 2.32 4.07
CA ARG A 44 -9.76 3.66 3.89
C ARG A 44 -8.71 3.67 2.78
N VAL A 45 -7.81 2.68 2.77
CA VAL A 45 -6.76 2.52 1.77
C VAL A 45 -7.37 2.26 0.38
N VAL A 46 -8.37 1.38 0.31
CA VAL A 46 -9.09 1.07 -0.94
C VAL A 46 -9.76 2.32 -1.51
N ARG A 47 -10.43 3.12 -0.68
CA ARG A 47 -11.05 4.39 -1.13
C ARG A 47 -10.02 5.39 -1.64
N LEU A 48 -8.90 5.55 -0.94
CA LEU A 48 -7.81 6.44 -1.38
C LEU A 48 -7.22 5.98 -2.71
N LYS A 49 -6.88 4.68 -2.84
CA LYS A 49 -6.35 4.12 -4.09
C LYS A 49 -7.35 4.18 -5.24
N THR A 50 -8.64 3.95 -4.97
CA THR A 50 -9.71 4.11 -5.98
C THR A 50 -9.79 5.56 -6.45
N GLY A 51 -9.75 6.52 -5.52
CA GLY A 51 -9.68 7.95 -5.86
C GLY A 51 -8.44 8.29 -6.69
N ALA A 52 -7.27 7.73 -6.34
CA ALA A 52 -6.02 7.92 -7.07
C ALA A 52 -6.09 7.32 -8.50
N VAL A 53 -6.72 6.16 -8.68
CA VAL A 53 -6.93 5.55 -10.01
C VAL A 53 -7.87 6.41 -10.86
N VAL A 54 -8.98 6.88 -10.28
CA VAL A 54 -9.93 7.76 -11.00
C VAL A 54 -9.25 9.08 -11.41
N PHE A 55 -8.55 9.72 -10.47
CA PHE A 55 -7.80 10.95 -10.77
C PHE A 55 -6.70 10.70 -11.80
N GLY A 56 -5.97 9.59 -11.68
CA GLY A 56 -4.97 9.15 -12.64
C GLY A 56 -5.57 8.95 -14.03
N MET A 57 -6.77 8.40 -14.14
CA MET A 57 -7.46 8.24 -15.42
C MET A 57 -7.74 9.60 -16.09
N PHE A 58 -8.25 10.58 -15.34
CA PHE A 58 -8.45 11.94 -15.83
C PHE A 58 -7.14 12.61 -16.23
N TRP A 59 -6.09 12.47 -15.40
CA TRP A 59 -4.77 13.02 -15.69
C TRP A 59 -4.16 12.43 -16.96
N ASN A 60 -4.27 11.11 -17.15
CA ASN A 60 -3.78 10.44 -18.35
C ASN A 60 -4.56 10.87 -19.60
N ALA A 61 -5.89 11.02 -19.52
CA ALA A 61 -6.69 11.55 -20.62
C ALA A 61 -6.24 12.98 -21.00
N PHE A 62 -5.96 13.81 -20.00
CA PHE A 62 -5.41 15.15 -20.20
C PHE A 62 -4.02 15.13 -20.85
N LEU A 63 -3.12 14.23 -20.43
CA LEU A 63 -1.81 14.06 -21.05
C LEU A 63 -1.93 13.64 -22.52
N VAL A 64 -2.81 12.70 -22.85
CA VAL A 64 -3.06 12.27 -24.23
C VAL A 64 -3.57 13.43 -25.09
N PHE A 65 -4.52 14.22 -24.56
CA PHE A 65 -5.01 15.42 -25.23
C PHE A 65 -3.88 16.43 -25.50
N LEU A 66 -3.00 16.67 -24.53
CA LEU A 66 -1.87 17.57 -24.73
C LEU A 66 -0.86 17.04 -25.75
N ILE A 67 -0.57 15.73 -25.74
CA ILE A 67 0.31 15.09 -26.72
C ILE A 67 -0.26 15.24 -28.13
N TYR A 68 -1.56 15.04 -28.30
CA TYR A 68 -2.23 15.22 -29.59
C TYR A 68 -2.08 16.66 -30.12
N HIS A 69 -2.20 17.67 -29.26
CA HIS A 69 -2.07 19.07 -29.66
C HIS A 69 -0.61 19.53 -29.82
N THR A 70 0.33 18.92 -29.08
CA THR A 70 1.73 19.37 -28.97
C THR A 70 2.72 18.39 -29.63
N TRP A 71 2.23 17.53 -30.54
CA TRP A 71 3.01 16.46 -31.17
C TRP A 71 4.27 16.93 -31.92
N ARG A 72 4.32 18.22 -32.29
CA ARG A 72 5.46 18.83 -33.01
C ARG A 72 6.65 19.13 -32.08
N GLU A 73 6.46 19.09 -30.77
CA GLU A 73 7.55 19.27 -29.78
C GLU A 73 8.02 17.90 -29.28
N PRO A 74 9.21 17.43 -29.69
CA PRO A 74 9.66 16.07 -29.41
C PRO A 74 9.95 15.83 -27.92
N PHE A 75 10.54 16.81 -27.23
CA PHE A 75 10.87 16.71 -25.79
C PHE A 75 9.60 16.55 -24.94
N PHE A 76 8.59 17.37 -25.20
CA PHE A 76 7.29 17.27 -24.56
C PHE A 76 6.68 15.89 -24.79
N THR A 77 6.62 15.44 -26.04
CA THR A 77 5.95 14.20 -26.43
C THR A 77 6.61 12.98 -25.79
N ILE A 78 7.95 12.92 -25.78
CA ILE A 78 8.70 11.81 -25.18
C ILE A 78 8.52 11.81 -23.65
N SER A 79 8.68 12.95 -22.98
CA SER A 79 8.55 13.04 -21.52
C SER A 79 7.13 12.77 -21.03
N ALA A 80 6.13 13.29 -21.74
CA ALA A 80 4.72 13.04 -21.45
C ALA A 80 4.35 11.58 -21.72
N GLY A 81 4.85 10.98 -22.80
CA GLY A 81 4.64 9.57 -23.12
C GLY A 81 5.24 8.63 -22.07
N LEU A 82 6.47 8.89 -21.61
CA LEU A 82 7.09 8.06 -20.57
C LEU A 82 6.40 8.26 -19.20
N SER A 83 5.98 9.49 -18.88
CA SER A 83 5.18 9.77 -17.68
C SER A 83 3.83 9.06 -17.71
N PHE A 84 3.19 8.99 -18.87
CA PHE A 84 1.95 8.25 -19.09
C PHE A 84 2.14 6.75 -18.84
N MET A 85 3.23 6.15 -19.35
CA MET A 85 3.54 4.73 -19.09
C MET A 85 3.73 4.44 -17.59
N ILE A 86 4.46 5.30 -16.88
CA ILE A 86 4.65 5.17 -15.42
C ILE A 86 3.32 5.28 -14.68
N ASN A 87 2.45 6.21 -15.07
CA ASN A 87 1.13 6.37 -14.46
C ASN A 87 0.24 5.15 -14.69
N ILE A 88 0.22 4.59 -15.91
CA ILE A 88 -0.52 3.37 -16.21
C ILE A 88 -0.03 2.22 -15.33
N TYR A 89 1.28 2.03 -15.22
CA TYR A 89 1.86 1.00 -14.36
C TYR A 89 1.39 1.15 -12.90
N ALA A 90 1.46 2.37 -12.35
CA ALA A 90 0.99 2.65 -10.99
C ALA A 90 -0.52 2.37 -10.83
N MET A 91 -1.35 2.74 -11.80
CA MET A 91 -2.79 2.45 -11.78
C MET A 91 -3.08 0.94 -11.79
N ILE A 92 -2.39 0.16 -12.63
CA ILE A 92 -2.56 -1.30 -12.69
C ILE A 92 -2.21 -1.92 -11.33
N GLU A 93 -1.08 -1.52 -10.75
CA GLU A 93 -0.67 -2.03 -9.43
C GLU A 93 -1.64 -1.58 -8.33
N TYR A 94 -2.19 -0.37 -8.35
CA TYR A 94 -3.23 0.04 -7.41
C TYR A 94 -4.50 -0.80 -7.53
N VAL A 95 -4.95 -1.12 -8.75
CA VAL A 95 -6.09 -2.04 -8.95
C VAL A 95 -5.75 -3.42 -8.39
N ARG A 96 -4.55 -3.93 -8.65
CA ARG A 96 -4.08 -5.22 -8.11
C ARG A 96 -4.07 -5.21 -6.58
N GLN A 97 -3.57 -4.16 -5.95
CA GLN A 97 -3.57 -3.99 -4.49
C GLN A 97 -5.00 -3.96 -3.94
N ILE A 98 -5.94 -3.28 -4.60
CA ILE A 98 -7.36 -3.30 -4.22
C ILE A 98 -7.92 -4.73 -4.29
N THR A 99 -7.61 -5.49 -5.34
CA THR A 99 -8.07 -6.88 -5.45
C THR A 99 -7.48 -7.77 -4.36
N MET A 100 -6.18 -7.62 -4.04
CA MET A 100 -5.52 -8.35 -2.95
C MET A 100 -6.13 -8.04 -1.59
N ILE A 101 -6.45 -6.77 -1.34
CA ILE A 101 -7.09 -6.34 -0.10
C ILE A 101 -8.49 -6.95 0.02
N ARG A 102 -9.27 -6.98 -1.06
CA ARG A 102 -10.62 -7.57 -1.08
C ARG A 102 -10.62 -9.09 -0.96
N SER A 103 -9.52 -9.76 -1.32
CA SER A 103 -9.36 -11.20 -1.14
C SER A 103 -8.82 -11.58 0.24
N LEU A 104 -8.58 -10.62 1.15
CA LEU A 104 -8.15 -10.95 2.51
C LEU A 104 -9.29 -11.64 3.27
N ASP A 105 -9.08 -12.90 3.58
CA ASP A 105 -9.91 -13.67 4.50
C ASP A 105 -9.09 -13.95 5.76
N PHE A 106 -9.60 -13.47 6.90
CA PHE A 106 -9.00 -13.68 8.22
C PHE A 106 -9.45 -14.98 8.89
N SER A 107 -10.45 -15.66 8.31
CA SER A 107 -10.85 -17.02 8.70
C SER A 107 -10.04 -18.12 7.99
N ALA A 108 -9.28 -17.76 6.95
CA ALA A 108 -8.37 -18.65 6.24
C ALA A 108 -7.15 -19.04 7.11
N PRO A 109 -6.34 -20.05 6.71
CA PRO A 109 -5.10 -20.38 7.39
C PRO A 109 -4.19 -19.16 7.54
N VAL A 110 -3.64 -18.94 8.74
CA VAL A 110 -2.78 -17.77 9.04
C VAL A 110 -1.65 -17.59 8.03
N THR A 111 -1.04 -18.70 7.60
CA THR A 111 0.04 -18.70 6.60
C THR A 111 -0.39 -18.17 5.24
N GLU A 112 -1.64 -18.41 4.85
CA GLU A 112 -2.21 -17.91 3.59
C GLU A 112 -2.46 -16.40 3.67
N THR A 113 -3.07 -15.93 4.76
CA THR A 113 -3.31 -14.50 4.99
C THR A 113 -1.99 -13.73 5.11
N GLN A 114 -0.98 -14.27 5.80
CA GLN A 114 0.37 -13.70 5.87
C GLN A 114 1.04 -13.62 4.48
N ALA A 115 0.90 -14.65 3.64
CA ALA A 115 1.44 -14.63 2.29
C ALA A 115 0.79 -13.54 1.43
N LEU A 116 -0.51 -13.30 1.56
CA LEU A 116 -1.23 -12.21 0.89
C LEU A 116 -0.78 -10.82 1.40
N LEU A 117 -0.63 -10.64 2.71
CA LEU A 117 -0.14 -9.39 3.29
C LEU A 117 1.29 -9.06 2.83
N ASN A 118 2.17 -10.06 2.78
CA ASN A 118 3.53 -9.90 2.27
C ASN A 118 3.53 -9.51 0.77
N LYS A 119 2.70 -10.16 -0.05
CA LYS A 119 2.54 -9.78 -1.47
C LYS A 119 2.05 -8.35 -1.62
N LEU A 120 1.08 -7.94 -0.79
CA LEU A 120 0.55 -6.58 -0.78
C LEU A 120 1.64 -5.56 -0.40
N LEU A 121 2.41 -5.83 0.65
CA LEU A 121 3.53 -4.99 1.08
C LEU A 121 4.59 -4.83 -0.01
N ILE A 122 4.96 -5.93 -0.66
CA ILE A 122 5.92 -5.93 -1.77
C ILE A 122 5.40 -5.06 -2.92
N SER A 123 4.13 -5.21 -3.31
CA SER A 123 3.52 -4.37 -4.36
C SER A 123 3.52 -2.89 -3.99
N VAL A 124 3.19 -2.53 -2.74
CA VAL A 124 3.25 -1.13 -2.25
C VAL A 124 4.67 -0.57 -2.39
N ILE A 125 5.69 -1.32 -1.97
CA ILE A 125 7.09 -0.90 -2.07
C ILE A 125 7.52 -0.77 -3.54
N GLN A 126 7.11 -1.70 -4.41
CA GLN A 126 7.43 -1.65 -5.84
C GLN A 126 6.85 -0.41 -6.52
N VAL A 127 5.59 -0.06 -6.23
CA VAL A 127 4.98 1.17 -6.77
C VAL A 127 5.72 2.41 -6.26
N MET A 128 5.99 2.48 -4.96
CA MET A 128 6.75 3.59 -4.35
C MET A 128 8.17 3.73 -4.93
N ARG A 129 8.77 2.62 -5.36
CA ARG A 129 10.08 2.60 -6.00
C ARG A 129 10.04 3.15 -7.43
N VAL A 130 8.98 2.89 -8.19
CA VAL A 130 8.85 3.28 -9.61
C VAL A 130 8.39 4.73 -9.78
N ILE A 131 7.50 5.24 -8.92
CA ILE A 131 6.97 6.61 -9.04
C ILE A 131 8.07 7.70 -9.16
N PRO A 132 9.14 7.70 -8.32
CA PRO A 132 10.22 8.67 -8.42
C PRO A 132 10.92 8.72 -9.78
N LEU A 133 10.85 7.63 -10.58
CA LEU A 133 11.43 7.57 -11.92
C LEU A 133 10.79 8.58 -12.90
N SER A 134 9.63 9.12 -12.55
CA SER A 134 8.98 10.20 -13.32
C SER A 134 9.55 11.60 -13.03
N LEU A 135 10.27 11.81 -11.92
CA LEU A 135 10.82 13.13 -11.55
C LEU A 135 11.64 13.81 -12.66
N PRO A 136 12.65 13.15 -13.29
CA PRO A 136 13.44 13.78 -14.34
C PRO A 136 12.63 14.06 -15.61
N LEU A 137 11.47 13.45 -15.80
CA LEU A 137 10.61 13.71 -16.96
C LEU A 137 9.88 15.05 -16.83
N TYR A 138 9.56 15.45 -15.61
CA TYR A 138 8.94 16.76 -15.37
C TYR A 138 9.93 17.91 -15.57
N THR A 139 11.24 17.69 -15.42
CA THR A 139 12.24 18.74 -15.65
C THR A 139 12.47 19.03 -17.12
N THR A 140 12.18 18.08 -18.02
CA THR A 140 12.38 18.23 -19.47
C THR A 140 11.11 18.60 -20.23
N PHE A 141 9.94 18.46 -19.60
CA PHE A 141 8.61 18.63 -20.21
C PHE A 141 8.38 19.99 -20.89
N TYR A 142 8.98 21.08 -20.39
CA TYR A 142 8.76 22.44 -20.92
C TYR A 142 9.76 22.86 -22.01
N ILE A 143 10.76 22.03 -22.31
CA ILE A 143 11.80 22.37 -23.29
C ILE A 143 11.19 22.30 -24.69
N LYS A 144 11.19 23.44 -25.40
CA LYS A 144 10.77 23.52 -26.80
C LYS A 144 11.97 23.56 -27.74
N LEU A 145 11.78 23.10 -28.98
CA LEU A 145 12.85 23.07 -29.99
C LEU A 145 13.46 24.46 -30.24
N TYR A 146 12.64 25.52 -30.23
CA TYR A 146 13.11 26.89 -30.42
C TYR A 146 14.10 27.36 -29.34
N MET A 147 14.04 26.78 -28.12
CA MET A 147 14.92 27.15 -27.01
C MET A 147 16.34 26.62 -27.21
N ILE A 148 16.53 25.58 -28.01
CA ILE A 148 17.87 25.02 -28.26
C ILE A 148 18.77 26.01 -28.99
N GLY A 149 18.23 26.78 -29.94
CA GLY A 149 18.98 27.80 -30.66
C GLY A 149 18.99 29.18 -30.01
N ASN A 150 17.98 29.50 -29.17
CA ASN A 150 17.76 30.86 -28.66
C ASN A 150 17.96 31.01 -27.15
N ALA A 151 18.05 29.92 -26.39
CA ALA A 151 18.32 30.01 -24.96
C ALA A 151 19.82 30.21 -24.73
N GLY A 152 20.16 31.21 -23.89
CA GLY A 152 21.56 31.48 -23.55
C GLY A 152 22.23 30.32 -22.82
N THR A 153 23.56 30.25 -22.89
CA THR A 153 24.38 29.18 -22.30
C THR A 153 24.11 28.97 -20.80
N ALA A 154 23.84 30.04 -20.05
CA ALA A 154 23.51 29.96 -18.63
C ALA A 154 22.24 29.13 -18.34
N TYR A 155 21.23 29.22 -19.21
CA TYR A 155 20.01 28.42 -19.08
C TYR A 155 20.31 26.93 -19.20
N TRP A 156 21.11 26.52 -20.19
CA TRP A 156 21.47 25.12 -20.41
C TRP A 156 22.31 24.53 -19.28
N ILE A 157 23.19 25.34 -18.67
CA ILE A 157 23.98 24.92 -17.50
C ILE A 157 23.04 24.62 -16.31
N ILE A 158 22.14 25.56 -15.99
CA ILE A 158 21.20 25.40 -14.87
C ILE A 158 20.24 24.22 -15.16
N GLN A 159 19.69 24.15 -16.37
CA GLN A 159 18.78 23.09 -16.80
C GLN A 159 19.39 21.70 -16.65
N THR A 160 20.64 21.56 -17.10
CA THR A 160 21.37 20.29 -17.04
C THR A 160 21.67 19.92 -15.60
N LEU A 161 22.06 20.89 -14.76
CA LEU A 161 22.34 20.65 -13.34
C LEU A 161 21.08 20.23 -12.57
N VAL A 162 19.95 20.89 -12.82
CA VAL A 162 18.65 20.53 -12.24
C VAL A 162 18.21 19.13 -12.69
N THR A 163 18.30 18.84 -13.99
CA THR A 163 17.90 17.54 -14.54
C THR A 163 18.82 16.42 -14.04
N ALA A 164 20.14 16.65 -13.99
CA ALA A 164 21.10 15.70 -13.42
C ALA A 164 20.83 15.44 -11.93
N GLY A 165 20.51 16.48 -11.17
CA GLY A 165 20.09 16.36 -9.77
C GLY A 165 18.82 15.53 -9.61
N ALA A 166 17.81 15.75 -10.46
CA ALA A 166 16.57 14.98 -10.47
C ALA A 166 16.80 13.50 -10.84
N VAL A 167 17.66 13.23 -11.83
CA VAL A 167 18.06 11.86 -12.20
C VAL A 167 18.80 11.17 -11.06
N ALA A 168 19.77 11.84 -10.43
CA ALA A 168 20.52 11.30 -9.31
C ALA A 168 19.61 11.00 -8.11
N LEU A 169 18.71 11.92 -7.79
CA LEU A 169 17.72 11.76 -6.71
C LEU A 169 16.75 10.61 -7.01
N SER A 170 16.24 10.54 -8.24
CA SER A 170 15.37 9.45 -8.68
C SER A 170 16.06 8.09 -8.61
N ALA A 171 17.31 7.99 -9.07
CA ALA A 171 18.07 6.75 -9.03
C ALA A 171 18.41 6.33 -7.60
N TRP A 172 18.73 7.32 -6.75
CA TRP A 172 18.94 7.10 -5.31
C TRP A 172 17.67 6.58 -4.65
N LEU A 173 16.51 7.23 -4.86
CA LEU A 173 15.21 6.77 -4.33
C LEU A 173 14.86 5.37 -4.84
N TYR A 174 15.06 5.09 -6.13
CA TYR A 174 14.79 3.77 -6.72
C TYR A 174 15.63 2.64 -6.10
N LYS A 175 16.86 2.92 -5.68
CA LYS A 175 17.72 1.94 -4.99
C LYS A 175 17.43 1.88 -3.49
N TYR A 176 17.13 3.03 -2.88
CA TYR A 176 16.92 3.16 -1.45
C TYR A 176 15.58 2.54 -1.01
N ILE A 177 14.52 2.72 -1.81
CA ILE A 177 13.21 2.13 -1.58
C ILE A 177 13.27 0.64 -1.95
N SER A 178 13.58 -0.19 -0.95
CA SER A 178 13.73 -1.63 -1.03
C SER A 178 13.05 -2.30 0.15
N ILE A 179 12.64 -3.57 -0.02
CA ILE A 179 12.14 -4.40 1.08
C ILE A 179 13.19 -4.56 2.20
N GLU A 180 14.47 -4.62 1.83
CA GLU A 180 15.59 -4.71 2.78
C GLU A 180 15.68 -3.45 3.68
N ASN A 181 15.32 -2.29 3.12
CA ASN A 181 15.31 -1.02 3.82
C ASN A 181 13.94 -0.66 4.40
N ARG A 182 13.00 -1.62 4.51
CA ARG A 182 11.64 -1.41 5.05
C ARG A 182 11.66 -0.71 6.41
N ASN A 183 12.61 -1.08 7.27
CA ASN A 183 12.73 -0.57 8.63
C ASN A 183 13.37 0.84 8.70
N SER A 184 13.81 1.40 7.59
CA SER A 184 14.30 2.78 7.56
C SER A 184 13.15 3.77 7.78
N ARG A 185 13.44 4.89 8.46
CA ARG A 185 12.43 5.93 8.76
C ARG A 185 11.78 6.48 7.50
N ILE A 186 12.54 6.65 6.42
CA ILE A 186 12.06 7.21 5.15
C ILE A 186 11.12 6.23 4.46
N VAL A 187 11.53 4.97 4.29
CA VAL A 187 10.67 3.96 3.65
C VAL A 187 9.42 3.72 4.47
N ASN A 188 9.54 3.64 5.80
CA ASN A 188 8.39 3.51 6.69
C ASN A 188 7.41 4.68 6.49
N VAL A 189 7.88 5.93 6.51
CA VAL A 189 7.01 7.10 6.27
C VAL A 189 6.31 7.05 4.92
N LEU A 190 7.00 6.61 3.85
CA LEU A 190 6.43 6.50 2.51
C LEU A 190 5.35 5.42 2.41
N ILE A 191 5.58 4.23 2.99
CA ILE A 191 4.60 3.13 2.94
C ILE A 191 3.44 3.34 3.91
N ARG A 192 3.64 4.14 4.97
CA ARG A 192 2.72 4.29 6.09
C ARG A 192 1.30 4.65 5.66
N ASP A 193 1.20 5.57 4.71
CA ASP A 193 -0.07 6.13 4.25
C ASP A 193 -0.67 5.39 3.05
N ASP A 194 0.16 4.62 2.33
CA ASP A 194 -0.26 3.86 1.14
C ASP A 194 -0.71 2.41 1.45
N GLY A 195 -0.88 2.10 2.74
CA GLY A 195 -1.37 0.80 3.22
C GLY A 195 -0.49 0.16 4.29
N GLY A 196 0.72 0.66 4.52
CA GLY A 196 1.67 0.10 5.49
C GLY A 196 1.13 0.04 6.92
N ARG A 197 0.34 1.04 7.35
CA ARG A 197 -0.34 0.99 8.67
C ARG A 197 -1.37 -0.14 8.77
N SER A 198 -2.17 -0.34 7.74
CA SER A 198 -3.21 -1.38 7.74
C SER A 198 -2.59 -2.77 7.66
N ILE A 199 -1.51 -2.93 6.89
CA ILE A 199 -0.72 -4.16 6.83
C ILE A 199 -0.10 -4.47 8.20
N ALA A 200 0.57 -3.52 8.85
CA ALA A 200 1.17 -3.74 10.15
C ALA A 200 0.14 -4.13 11.23
N LYS A 201 -1.04 -3.51 11.20
CA LYS A 201 -2.15 -3.89 12.09
C LYS A 201 -2.64 -5.32 11.83
N ALA A 202 -2.74 -5.71 10.55
CA ALA A 202 -3.15 -7.05 10.18
C ALA A 202 -2.10 -8.10 10.56
N GLU A 203 -0.81 -7.80 10.40
CA GLU A 203 0.29 -8.66 10.86
C GLU A 203 0.22 -8.86 12.38
N GLN A 204 0.07 -7.78 13.15
CA GLN A 204 -0.06 -7.85 14.62
C GLN A 204 -1.27 -8.69 15.05
N PHE A 205 -2.43 -8.49 14.42
CA PHE A 205 -3.64 -9.25 14.72
C PHE A 205 -3.46 -10.77 14.46
N LEU A 206 -2.78 -11.13 13.37
CA LEU A 206 -2.49 -12.54 13.06
C LEU A 206 -1.51 -13.16 14.07
N GLU A 207 -0.53 -12.40 14.54
CA GLU A 207 0.38 -12.85 15.61
C GLU A 207 -0.37 -13.10 16.92
N GLU A 208 -1.30 -12.21 17.30
CA GLU A 208 -2.13 -12.33 18.49
C GLU A 208 -3.02 -13.60 18.42
N ILE A 209 -3.75 -13.82 17.32
CA ILE A 209 -4.56 -15.04 17.14
C ILE A 209 -3.70 -16.31 17.21
N THR A 210 -2.51 -16.27 16.62
CA THR A 210 -1.60 -17.43 16.61
C THR A 210 -1.08 -17.75 18.01
N ALA A 211 -0.82 -16.72 18.83
CA ALA A 211 -0.42 -16.90 20.23
C ALA A 211 -1.55 -17.51 21.05
N PHE A 212 -2.78 -16.98 20.96
CA PHE A 212 -3.94 -17.53 21.67
C PHE A 212 -4.20 -19.01 21.35
N ARG A 213 -4.19 -19.38 20.05
CA ARG A 213 -4.38 -20.78 19.62
C ARG A 213 -3.27 -21.74 20.08
N LYS A 214 -2.10 -21.22 20.45
CA LYS A 214 -0.99 -22.01 20.98
C LYS A 214 -1.09 -22.23 22.49
N GLU A 215 -1.73 -21.31 23.22
CA GLU A 215 -1.95 -21.40 24.66
C GLU A 215 -3.13 -22.33 25.02
N GLU A 216 -4.10 -22.53 24.12
CA GLU A 216 -5.20 -23.48 24.30
C GLU A 216 -4.86 -24.96 24.04
N LYS A 217 -3.66 -25.26 23.52
CA LYS A 217 -3.17 -26.64 23.28
C LYS A 217 -2.25 -27.14 24.38
#